data_AF-A0A1V4SAV7-F1
#
_entry.id   AF-A0A1V4SAV7-F1
#
_cell.length_a   1.000
_cell.length_b   1.000
_cell.length_c   1.000
_cell.angle_alpha   90.00
_cell.angle_beta   90.00
_cell.angle_gamma   90.00
#
_symmetry.space_group_name_H-M   'P 1'
#
loop_
_entity.id
_entity.type
_entity.pdbx_description
1 polymer ?
#
loop_
_entity_poly.entity_id
_entity_poly.type
_entity_poly.pdbx_seq_one_letter_code
_entity_poly.pdbx_strand_id
1 'polypeptide(L)'
;MLFCMDIGNTNIVLGLIKEGEILRHWRVRTEREVTSDEFGILVRNIFRDSDNPKEVGADRIVNAVAAYEKYKRTMVIVDFGTATTFDFVSGKGEYLGGAIAPGVWISCEALFQKASKLPRVEIFARPKGVIAKDTISSMNVGIVYGYAGLVDGIVKRMKQESDEEVLVVATGGLAPLICDVSETIDHVEEFLTLEGLKIIFERNR
;
A
#
# COMPACT_ATOMS: atom_id res chain seq x y z
N MET A 1 -7.48 33.03 7.42
CA MET A 1 -7.81 31.70 6.87
C MET A 1 -8.41 30.87 7.99
N LEU A 2 -9.49 30.17 7.71
CA LEU A 2 -10.20 29.29 8.63
C LEU A 2 -10.09 27.86 8.10
N PHE A 3 -9.78 26.91 8.96
CA PHE A 3 -9.92 25.49 8.65
C PHE A 3 -11.25 24.98 9.20
N CYS A 4 -12.02 24.33 8.36
CA CYS A 4 -13.34 23.79 8.68
C CYS A 4 -13.34 22.29 8.44
N MET A 5 -14.06 21.55 9.29
CA MET A 5 -14.22 20.11 9.16
C MET A 5 -15.69 19.74 9.40
N ASP A 6 -16.27 18.99 8.47
CA ASP A 6 -17.59 18.38 8.56
C ASP A 6 -17.43 16.85 8.63
N ILE A 7 -17.83 16.26 9.75
CA ILE A 7 -17.63 14.84 10.04
C ILE A 7 -18.94 14.08 9.77
N GLY A 8 -19.01 13.43 8.61
CA GLY A 8 -20.11 12.53 8.25
C GLY A 8 -19.82 11.06 8.58
N ASN A 9 -20.85 10.22 8.51
CA ASN A 9 -20.73 8.77 8.76
C ASN A 9 -19.87 8.03 7.72
N THR A 10 -19.85 8.51 6.47
CA THR A 10 -19.13 7.86 5.36
C THR A 10 -17.90 8.65 4.94
N ASN A 11 -17.95 9.98 5.08
CA ASN A 11 -16.86 10.85 4.69
C ASN A 11 -16.72 12.03 5.66
N ILE A 12 -15.49 12.48 5.84
CA ILE A 12 -15.14 13.74 6.49
C ILE A 12 -14.74 14.73 5.39
N VAL A 13 -15.32 15.93 5.43
CA VAL A 13 -14.97 17.03 4.51
C VAL A 13 -14.13 18.06 5.25
N LEU A 14 -12.95 18.35 4.72
CA LEU A 14 -12.01 19.33 5.25
C LEU A 14 -11.98 20.53 4.30
N GLY A 15 -11.94 21.76 4.82
CA GLY A 15 -11.99 22.97 3.99
C GLY A 15 -11.14 24.10 4.53
N LEU A 16 -10.52 24.86 3.63
CA LEU A 16 -9.90 26.15 3.92
C LEU A 16 -10.81 27.27 3.41
N ILE A 17 -11.17 28.19 4.31
CA ILE A 17 -12.01 29.34 3.98
C ILE A 17 -11.22 30.64 4.22
N LYS A 18 -11.30 31.59 3.30
CA LYS A 18 -10.76 32.95 3.46
C LYS A 18 -11.80 33.94 2.96
N GLU A 19 -12.10 34.95 3.77
CA GLU A 19 -13.03 36.04 3.40
C GLU A 19 -14.43 35.54 2.96
N GLY A 20 -14.88 34.42 3.52
CA GLY A 20 -16.18 33.82 3.19
C GLY A 20 -16.17 32.88 1.98
N GLU A 21 -15.04 32.77 1.27
CA GLU A 21 -14.89 31.86 0.13
C GLU A 21 -14.10 30.60 0.48
N ILE A 22 -14.50 29.46 -0.09
CA ILE A 22 -13.79 28.18 0.04
C ILE A 22 -12.60 28.19 -0.92
N LEU A 23 -11.39 28.26 -0.36
CA LEU A 23 -10.14 28.25 -1.13
C LEU A 23 -9.77 26.84 -1.62
N ARG A 24 -9.90 25.84 -0.75
CA ARG A 24 -9.64 24.42 -1.05
C ARG A 24 -10.52 23.55 -0.17
N HIS A 25 -10.90 22.37 -0.66
CA HIS A 25 -11.57 21.36 0.15
C HIS A 25 -11.10 19.95 -0.20
N TRP A 26 -11.15 19.05 0.77
CA TRP A 26 -10.76 17.65 0.67
C TRP A 26 -11.84 16.78 1.28
N ARG A 27 -11.98 15.55 0.78
CA ARG A 27 -12.93 14.56 1.27
C ARG A 27 -12.13 13.31 1.58
N VAL A 28 -12.19 12.86 2.82
CA VAL A 28 -11.53 11.64 3.28
C VAL A 28 -12.60 10.68 3.77
N ARG A 29 -12.39 9.37 3.61
CA ARG A 29 -13.32 8.35 4.11
C ARG A 29 -13.34 8.42 5.64
N THR A 30 -14.52 8.27 6.22
CA THR A 30 -14.64 8.17 7.68
C THR A 30 -14.20 6.79 8.14
N GLU A 31 -13.09 6.74 8.87
CA GLU A 31 -12.57 5.54 9.51
C GLU A 31 -12.71 5.68 11.02
N ARG A 32 -13.45 4.77 11.66
CA ARG A 32 -13.79 4.90 13.10
C ARG A 32 -12.63 4.56 14.03
N GLU A 33 -11.65 3.84 13.51
CA GLU A 33 -10.50 3.35 14.29
C GLU A 33 -9.26 4.24 14.12
N VAL A 34 -9.35 5.29 13.30
CA VAL A 34 -8.26 6.26 13.12
C VAL A 34 -8.01 7.03 14.42
N THR A 35 -6.76 7.01 14.85
CA THR A 35 -6.26 7.75 16.00
C THR A 35 -6.07 9.24 15.68
N SER A 36 -5.96 10.08 16.72
CA SER A 36 -5.72 11.52 16.54
C SER A 36 -4.40 11.82 15.81
N ASP A 37 -3.39 10.98 16.01
CA ASP A 37 -2.07 11.15 15.40
C ASP A 37 -2.10 10.79 13.91
N GLU A 38 -2.74 9.67 13.56
CA GLU A 38 -3.00 9.27 12.16
C GLU A 38 -3.83 10.33 11.43
N PHE A 39 -4.85 10.86 12.09
CA PHE A 39 -5.66 11.93 11.53
C PHE A 39 -4.84 13.22 11.34
N GLY A 40 -3.97 13.55 12.29
CA GLY A 40 -3.08 14.72 12.21
C GLY A 40 -2.10 14.63 11.04
N ILE A 41 -1.57 13.43 10.74
CA ILE A 41 -0.71 13.18 9.58
C ILE A 41 -1.48 13.37 8.28
N LEU A 42 -2.66 12.76 8.18
CA LEU A 42 -3.55 12.89 7.03
C LEU A 42 -3.83 14.37 6.71
N VAL A 43 -4.22 15.12 7.74
CA VAL A 43 -4.51 16.56 7.63
C VAL A 43 -3.25 17.34 7.22
N ARG A 44 -2.07 17.07 7.79
CA ARG A 44 -0.83 17.78 7.41
C ARG A 44 -0.38 17.50 5.99
N ASN A 45 -0.54 16.27 5.51
CA ASN A 45 -0.15 15.90 4.15
C ASN A 45 -1.09 16.52 3.11
N ILE A 46 -2.37 16.66 3.46
CA ILE A 46 -3.35 17.42 2.67
C ILE A 46 -2.90 18.88 2.44
N PHE A 47 -2.14 19.47 3.37
CA PHE A 47 -1.63 20.85 3.28
C PHE A 47 -0.27 21.00 2.59
N ARG A 48 0.43 19.92 2.21
CA ARG A 48 1.84 19.97 1.78
C ARG A 48 2.09 19.95 0.26
N ASP A 49 1.03 20.12 -0.54
CA ASP A 49 0.99 20.08 -2.02
C ASP A 49 1.32 18.71 -2.67
N SER A 50 0.27 18.10 -3.21
CA SER A 50 0.29 17.41 -4.50
C SER A 50 -1.13 17.45 -5.07
N ASP A 51 -1.29 17.27 -6.37
CA ASP A 51 -2.60 17.14 -6.98
C ASP A 51 -3.31 15.91 -6.39
N ASN A 52 -4.24 16.17 -5.47
CA ASN A 52 -5.16 15.21 -4.87
C ASN A 52 -4.58 14.21 -3.83
N PRO A 53 -4.08 14.67 -2.65
CA PRO A 53 -3.80 13.82 -1.47
C PRO A 53 -5.07 13.16 -0.87
N LYS A 54 -6.24 13.28 -1.53
CA LYS A 54 -7.57 12.93 -1.00
C LYS A 54 -7.84 11.42 -0.87
N GLU A 55 -6.98 10.57 -1.43
CA GLU A 55 -7.28 9.12 -1.58
C GLU A 55 -6.14 8.19 -1.16
N VAL A 56 -5.05 8.72 -0.59
CA VAL A 56 -3.94 7.89 -0.12
C VAL A 56 -4.25 7.39 1.29
N GLY A 57 -4.24 6.06 1.48
CA GLY A 57 -4.41 5.41 2.79
C GLY A 57 -3.34 5.85 3.79
N ALA A 58 -3.70 5.92 5.08
CA ALA A 58 -2.79 6.36 6.14
C ALA A 58 -1.59 5.39 6.29
N ASP A 59 -1.84 4.10 6.13
CA ASP A 59 -0.85 3.01 6.08
C ASP A 59 0.23 3.25 5.01
N ARG A 60 -0.15 3.65 3.79
CA ARG A 60 0.78 3.92 2.67
C ARG A 60 1.76 5.06 3.00
N ILE A 61 1.27 6.10 3.68
CA ILE A 61 2.08 7.23 4.12
C ILE A 61 3.05 6.80 5.22
N VAL A 62 2.55 6.03 6.19
CA VAL A 62 3.35 5.52 7.30
C VAL A 62 4.48 4.62 6.79
N ASN A 63 4.16 3.71 5.87
CA ASN A 63 5.13 2.84 5.19
C ASN A 63 6.19 3.66 4.43
N ALA A 64 5.77 4.69 3.70
CA ALA A 64 6.68 5.59 3.00
C ALA A 64 7.64 6.31 3.94
N VAL A 65 7.15 6.80 5.09
CA VAL A 65 7.99 7.42 6.11
C VAL A 65 9.01 6.42 6.65
N ALA A 66 8.57 5.23 7.04
CA ALA A 66 9.45 4.19 7.60
C ALA A 66 10.55 3.79 6.61
N ALA A 67 10.16 3.44 5.38
CA ALA A 67 11.08 2.99 4.35
C ALA A 67 12.06 4.10 3.97
N TYR A 68 11.58 5.34 3.80
CA TYR A 68 12.47 6.46 3.49
C TYR A 68 13.45 6.76 4.62
N GLU A 69 13.03 6.70 5.89
CA GLU A 69 13.95 6.86 7.01
C GLU A 69 15.04 5.78 7.05
N LYS A 70 14.69 4.54 6.72
CA LYS A 70 15.61 3.41 6.75
C LYS A 70 16.62 3.42 5.60
N TYR A 71 16.17 3.75 4.39
CA TYR A 71 16.98 3.55 3.18
C TYR A 71 17.45 4.83 2.50
N LYS A 72 16.75 5.95 2.61
CA LYS A 72 17.12 7.25 1.99
C LYS A 72 17.42 7.15 0.49
N ARG A 73 16.60 6.41 -0.26
CA ARG A 73 16.75 6.13 -1.70
C ARG A 73 15.42 6.28 -2.45
N THR A 74 15.47 6.38 -3.78
CA THR A 74 14.28 6.15 -4.61
C THR A 74 13.83 4.71 -4.46
N MET A 75 12.53 4.49 -4.22
CA MET A 75 12.02 3.17 -3.89
C MET A 75 10.57 2.94 -4.32
N VAL A 76 10.24 1.66 -4.49
CA VAL A 76 8.87 1.14 -4.52
C VAL A 76 8.63 0.35 -3.26
N ILE A 77 7.52 0.62 -2.57
CA ILE A 77 7.07 -0.15 -1.42
C ILE A 77 5.86 -0.98 -1.86
N VAL A 78 5.91 -2.29 -1.62
CA VAL A 78 4.84 -3.23 -1.95
C VAL A 78 4.22 -3.76 -0.66
N ASP A 79 2.99 -3.37 -0.36
CA ASP A 79 2.28 -3.84 0.84
C ASP A 79 1.28 -4.94 0.47
N PHE A 80 1.48 -6.13 1.02
CA PHE A 80 0.61 -7.29 0.87
C PHE A 80 -0.44 -7.36 1.99
N GLY A 81 -1.35 -6.40 2.00
CA GLY A 81 -2.50 -6.35 2.90
C GLY A 81 -3.82 -6.82 2.26
N THR A 82 -4.93 -6.22 2.69
CA THR A 82 -6.27 -6.43 2.10
C THR A 82 -6.29 -6.12 0.60
N ALA A 83 -5.60 -5.06 0.20
CA ALA A 83 -5.19 -4.80 -1.18
C ALA A 83 -3.67 -4.98 -1.29
N THR A 84 -3.18 -5.24 -2.50
CA THR A 84 -1.74 -5.12 -2.77
C THR A 84 -1.47 -3.70 -3.26
N THR A 85 -0.76 -2.90 -2.48
CA THR A 85 -0.41 -1.52 -2.89
C THR A 85 1.02 -1.46 -3.38
N PHE A 86 1.28 -0.52 -4.28
CA PHE A 86 2.59 -0.18 -4.79
C PHE A 86 2.77 1.32 -4.60
N ASP A 87 3.77 1.72 -3.84
CA ASP A 87 4.01 3.11 -3.44
C ASP A 87 5.38 3.57 -3.91
N PHE A 88 5.42 4.55 -4.80
CA PHE A 88 6.65 5.10 -5.34
C PHE A 88 7.08 6.32 -4.52
N VAL A 89 8.30 6.28 -3.99
CA VAL A 89 8.90 7.35 -3.19
C VAL A 89 10.22 7.77 -3.85
N SER A 90 10.39 9.08 -4.09
CA SER A 90 11.61 9.63 -4.69
C SER A 90 12.78 9.61 -3.71
N GLY A 91 14.02 9.75 -4.21
CA GLY A 91 15.23 9.86 -3.39
C GLY A 91 15.24 11.06 -2.44
N LYS A 92 14.35 12.04 -2.67
CA LYS A 92 14.13 13.20 -1.79
C LYS A 92 13.08 12.95 -0.71
N GLY A 93 12.44 11.77 -0.71
CA GLY A 93 11.39 11.40 0.24
C GLY A 93 10.01 11.92 -0.16
N GLU A 94 9.82 12.28 -1.42
CA GLU A 94 8.51 12.70 -1.94
C GLU A 94 7.70 11.45 -2.30
N TYR A 95 6.49 11.36 -1.77
CA TYR A 95 5.53 10.34 -2.19
C TYR A 95 4.94 10.72 -3.54
N LEU A 96 5.22 9.93 -4.58
CA LEU A 96 4.85 10.23 -5.97
C LEU A 96 3.60 9.47 -6.44
N GLY A 97 2.94 8.72 -5.54
CA GLY A 97 1.77 7.91 -5.87
C GLY A 97 2.14 6.45 -6.11
N GLY A 98 1.35 5.77 -6.93
CA GLY A 98 1.63 4.38 -7.33
C GLY A 98 0.38 3.63 -7.78
N ALA A 99 0.29 2.34 -7.47
CA ALA A 99 -0.75 1.45 -7.97
C ALA A 99 -1.44 0.66 -6.86
N ILE A 100 -2.64 0.16 -7.14
CA ILE A 100 -3.40 -0.74 -6.25
C ILE A 100 -3.90 -1.92 -7.08
N ALA A 101 -3.65 -3.12 -6.59
CA ALA A 101 -4.21 -4.36 -7.10
C ALA A 101 -5.03 -5.07 -6.00
N PRO A 102 -5.92 -6.01 -6.35
CA PRO A 102 -6.55 -6.87 -5.37
C PRO A 102 -5.51 -7.52 -4.45
N GLY A 103 -5.82 -7.71 -3.16
CA GLY A 103 -4.97 -8.46 -2.25
C GLY A 103 -4.97 -9.95 -2.58
N VAL A 104 -3.88 -10.64 -2.28
CA VAL A 104 -3.72 -12.09 -2.54
C VAL A 104 -4.91 -12.87 -1.97
N TRP A 105 -5.28 -12.59 -0.72
CA TRP A 105 -6.40 -13.26 -0.05
C TRP A 105 -7.75 -12.99 -0.74
N ILE A 106 -8.06 -11.73 -1.09
CA ILE A 106 -9.30 -11.37 -1.79
C ILE A 106 -9.40 -12.09 -3.14
N SER A 107 -8.30 -12.15 -3.89
CA SER A 107 -8.27 -12.88 -5.17
C SER A 107 -8.53 -14.37 -4.99
N CYS A 108 -8.00 -14.98 -3.93
CA CYS A 108 -8.29 -16.37 -3.57
C CYS A 108 -9.77 -16.56 -3.21
N GLU A 109 -10.32 -15.68 -2.37
CA GLU A 109 -11.72 -15.74 -1.96
C GLU A 109 -12.67 -15.63 -3.15
N ALA A 110 -12.40 -14.74 -4.11
CA ALA A 110 -13.20 -14.60 -5.31
C ALA A 110 -13.24 -15.93 -6.11
N LEU A 111 -12.11 -16.63 -6.20
CA LEU A 111 -12.01 -17.93 -6.86
C LEU A 111 -12.82 -19.00 -6.12
N PHE A 112 -12.75 -19.05 -4.79
CA PHE A 112 -13.53 -19.97 -3.96
C PHE A 112 -15.04 -19.70 -4.00
N GLN A 113 -15.45 -18.43 -4.09
CA GLN A 113 -16.87 -18.05 -4.07
C GLN A 113 -17.55 -18.28 -5.42
N LYS A 114 -16.84 -18.08 -6.53
CA LYS A 114 -17.44 -18.13 -7.87
C LYS A 114 -17.32 -19.48 -8.57
N ALA A 115 -16.38 -20.32 -8.16
CA ALA A 115 -16.19 -21.63 -8.78
C ALA A 115 -16.93 -22.73 -8.01
N SER A 116 -17.78 -23.49 -8.70
CA SER A 116 -18.70 -24.47 -8.08
C SER A 116 -18.05 -25.70 -7.45
N LYS A 117 -16.75 -25.96 -7.73
CA LYS A 117 -16.05 -27.20 -7.32
C LYS A 117 -14.70 -26.97 -6.66
N LEU A 118 -14.30 -25.72 -6.42
CA LEU A 118 -12.99 -25.45 -5.82
C LEU A 118 -13.05 -25.56 -4.30
N PRO A 119 -12.16 -26.35 -3.67
CA PRO A 119 -12.16 -26.50 -2.22
C PRO A 119 -11.64 -25.22 -1.56
N ARG A 120 -12.23 -24.83 -0.42
CA ARG A 120 -11.69 -23.76 0.43
C ARG A 120 -10.52 -24.32 1.22
N VAL A 121 -9.30 -23.98 0.81
CA VAL A 121 -8.06 -24.45 1.45
C VAL A 121 -7.10 -23.29 1.53
N GLU A 122 -6.35 -23.21 2.63
CA GLU A 122 -5.19 -22.33 2.70
C GLU A 122 -4.14 -22.84 1.71
N ILE A 123 -3.76 -21.98 0.77
CA ILE A 123 -2.88 -22.31 -0.36
C ILE A 123 -1.64 -21.41 -0.40
N PHE A 124 -1.14 -21.03 0.78
CA PHE A 124 0.03 -20.15 0.92
C PHE A 124 1.28 -20.92 1.30
N ALA A 125 1.72 -21.74 0.37
CA ALA A 125 3.01 -22.40 0.48
C ALA A 125 3.69 -22.32 -0.86
N ARG A 126 5.01 -22.09 -0.86
CA ARG A 126 5.82 -22.09 -2.07
C ARG A 126 5.57 -23.39 -2.86
N PRO A 127 5.05 -23.32 -4.10
CA PRO A 127 4.78 -24.51 -4.88
C PRO A 127 6.08 -25.27 -5.18
N LYS A 128 6.02 -26.61 -5.14
CA LYS A 128 7.16 -27.48 -5.50
C LYS A 128 7.50 -27.46 -6.99
N GLY A 129 6.58 -26.99 -7.82
CA GLY A 129 6.73 -26.86 -9.26
C GLY A 129 5.51 -26.17 -9.87
N VAL A 130 5.66 -25.67 -11.09
CA VAL A 130 4.62 -24.87 -11.78
C VAL A 130 3.56 -25.76 -12.45
N ILE A 131 3.93 -26.91 -12.98
CA ILE A 131 2.96 -27.83 -13.62
C ILE A 131 2.38 -28.77 -12.55
N ALA A 132 1.28 -28.35 -11.93
CA ALA A 132 0.55 -29.11 -10.93
C ALA A 132 -0.38 -30.17 -11.55
N LYS A 133 -0.67 -31.24 -10.79
CA LYS A 133 -1.49 -32.39 -11.24
C LYS A 133 -2.81 -32.55 -10.49
N ASP A 134 -3.03 -31.76 -9.45
CA ASP A 134 -4.27 -31.72 -8.67
C ASP A 134 -4.78 -30.28 -8.56
N THR A 135 -6.07 -30.14 -8.24
CA THR A 135 -6.76 -28.85 -8.22
C THR A 135 -6.16 -27.88 -7.19
N ILE A 136 -5.83 -28.36 -5.99
CA ILE A 136 -5.33 -27.50 -4.90
C ILE A 136 -3.95 -26.95 -5.26
N SER A 137 -3.05 -27.81 -5.72
CA SER A 137 -1.73 -27.40 -6.18
C SER A 137 -1.80 -26.48 -7.40
N SER A 138 -2.74 -26.72 -8.32
CA SER A 138 -2.94 -25.86 -9.50
C SER A 138 -3.39 -24.46 -9.11
N MET A 139 -4.30 -24.35 -8.13
CA MET A 139 -4.72 -23.06 -7.57
C MET A 139 -3.55 -22.35 -6.87
N ASN A 140 -2.81 -23.07 -6.01
CA ASN A 140 -1.65 -22.52 -5.31
C ASN A 140 -0.63 -21.94 -6.30
N VAL A 141 -0.23 -22.71 -7.32
CA VAL A 141 0.68 -22.22 -8.37
C VAL A 141 0.14 -20.95 -9.02
N GLY A 142 -1.12 -20.97 -9.46
CA GLY A 142 -1.72 -19.84 -10.17
C GLY A 142 -1.76 -18.57 -9.32
N ILE A 143 -2.02 -18.71 -8.02
CA ILE A 143 -2.04 -17.58 -7.08
C ILE A 143 -0.62 -17.10 -6.79
N VAL A 144 0.29 -17.97 -6.35
CA VAL A 144 1.64 -17.57 -5.91
C VAL A 144 2.45 -17.00 -7.06
N TYR A 145 2.58 -17.73 -8.18
CA TYR A 145 3.35 -17.25 -9.32
C TYR A 145 2.61 -16.18 -10.13
N GLY A 146 1.27 -16.21 -10.14
CA GLY A 146 0.48 -15.14 -10.75
C GLY A 146 0.67 -13.80 -10.03
N TYR A 147 0.67 -13.82 -8.70
CA TYR A 147 0.96 -12.60 -7.91
C TYR A 147 2.41 -12.15 -8.02
N ALA A 148 3.38 -13.07 -8.01
CA ALA A 148 4.77 -12.72 -8.28
C ALA A 148 4.92 -12.02 -9.63
N GLY A 149 4.29 -12.56 -10.68
CA GLY A 149 4.29 -11.94 -12.01
C GLY A 149 3.58 -10.58 -12.07
N LEU A 150 2.49 -10.40 -11.30
CA LEU A 150 1.82 -9.12 -11.15
C LEU A 150 2.75 -8.09 -10.50
N VAL A 151 3.39 -8.46 -9.39
CA VAL A 151 4.34 -7.60 -8.65
C VAL A 151 5.51 -7.23 -9.56
N ASP A 152 6.18 -8.22 -10.14
CA ASP A 152 7.33 -8.00 -11.02
C ASP A 152 6.95 -7.15 -12.24
N GLY A 153 5.77 -7.38 -12.81
CA GLY A 153 5.26 -6.62 -13.95
C GLY A 153 5.02 -5.15 -13.63
N ILE A 154 4.43 -4.83 -12.48
CA ILE A 154 4.17 -3.45 -12.06
C ILE A 154 5.48 -2.77 -11.66
N VAL A 155 6.29 -3.43 -10.81
CA VAL A 155 7.56 -2.89 -10.33
C VAL A 155 8.51 -2.60 -11.49
N LYS A 156 8.68 -3.52 -12.45
CA LYS A 156 9.54 -3.28 -13.64
C LYS A 156 9.10 -2.05 -14.44
N ARG A 157 7.79 -1.78 -14.54
CA ARG A 157 7.27 -0.57 -15.22
C ARG A 157 7.54 0.69 -14.41
N MET A 158 7.33 0.65 -13.09
CA MET A 158 7.69 1.77 -12.21
C MET A 158 9.19 2.08 -12.25
N LYS A 159 10.05 1.06 -12.29
CA LYS A 159 11.51 1.26 -12.44
C LYS A 159 11.86 1.93 -13.77
N GLN A 160 11.07 1.75 -14.84
CA GLN A 160 11.29 2.40 -16.14
C GLN A 160 10.86 3.86 -16.17
N GLU A 161 10.04 4.31 -15.22
CA GLU A 161 9.61 5.71 -15.08
C GLU A 161 10.61 6.57 -14.28
N SER A 162 11.72 5.98 -13.82
CA SER A 162 12.75 6.65 -13.03
C SER A 162 14.12 6.53 -13.68
N ASP A 163 14.88 7.63 -13.65
CA ASP A 163 16.29 7.65 -14.07
C ASP A 163 17.24 7.19 -12.94
N GLU A 164 16.72 6.93 -11.74
CA GLU A 164 17.49 6.50 -10.57
C GLU A 164 17.36 4.99 -10.31
N GLU A 165 18.32 4.44 -9.57
CA GLU A 165 18.23 3.06 -9.10
C GLU A 165 17.14 2.93 -8.03
N VAL A 166 16.08 2.17 -8.35
CA VAL A 166 14.90 1.99 -7.50
C VAL A 166 15.02 0.74 -6.64
N LEU A 167 15.06 0.94 -5.32
CA LEU A 167 14.98 -0.12 -4.30
C LEU A 167 13.53 -0.62 -4.15
N VAL A 168 13.32 -1.91 -3.92
CA VAL A 168 11.98 -2.49 -3.74
C VAL A 168 11.85 -3.12 -2.37
N VAL A 169 10.99 -2.56 -1.55
CA VAL A 169 10.73 -3.00 -0.17
C VAL A 169 9.34 -3.61 -0.11
N ALA A 170 9.20 -4.81 0.42
CA ALA A 170 7.93 -5.48 0.62
C ALA A 170 7.54 -5.52 2.11
N THR A 171 6.26 -5.40 2.41
CA THR A 171 5.70 -5.57 3.76
C THR A 171 4.32 -6.24 3.71
N GLY A 172 3.73 -6.54 4.86
CA GLY A 172 2.45 -7.23 4.96
C GLY A 172 2.59 -8.76 5.05
N GLY A 173 1.52 -9.42 5.49
CA GLY A 173 1.57 -10.80 5.97
C GLY A 173 1.98 -11.84 4.93
N LEU A 174 1.81 -11.55 3.63
CA LEU A 174 2.19 -12.45 2.54
C LEU A 174 3.47 -12.04 1.81
N ALA A 175 4.13 -10.96 2.25
CA ALA A 175 5.39 -10.51 1.66
C ALA A 175 6.48 -11.59 1.63
N PRO A 176 6.74 -12.36 2.71
CA PRO A 176 7.80 -13.38 2.68
C PRO A 176 7.57 -14.43 1.60
N LEU A 177 6.32 -14.88 1.43
CA LEU A 177 5.97 -15.90 0.44
C LEU A 177 6.15 -15.40 -0.99
N ILE A 178 5.72 -14.17 -1.27
CA ILE A 178 5.82 -13.62 -2.63
C ILE A 178 7.26 -13.19 -2.95
N CYS A 179 7.99 -12.66 -1.98
CA CYS A 179 9.42 -12.35 -2.13
C CYS A 179 10.23 -13.58 -2.54
N ASP A 180 9.89 -14.75 -2.01
CA ASP A 180 10.56 -16.02 -2.28
C ASP A 180 10.53 -16.47 -3.76
N VAL A 181 9.60 -15.92 -4.54
CA VAL A 181 9.35 -16.27 -5.95
C VAL A 181 9.34 -15.06 -6.91
N SER A 182 9.37 -13.84 -6.37
CA SER A 182 9.46 -12.59 -7.13
C SER A 182 10.91 -12.33 -7.56
N GLU A 183 11.07 -11.71 -8.72
CA GLU A 183 12.38 -11.31 -9.24
C GLU A 183 12.78 -9.88 -8.86
N THR A 184 11.85 -9.09 -8.31
CA THR A 184 12.03 -7.63 -8.18
C THR A 184 12.11 -7.11 -6.75
N ILE A 185 11.66 -7.88 -5.76
CA ILE A 185 11.69 -7.48 -4.34
C ILE A 185 13.12 -7.63 -3.79
N ASP A 186 13.65 -6.56 -3.20
CA ASP A 186 15.01 -6.54 -2.64
C ASP A 186 15.01 -6.86 -1.12
N HIS A 187 14.02 -6.34 -0.39
CA HIS A 187 13.92 -6.49 1.06
C HIS A 187 12.49 -6.77 1.51
N VAL A 188 12.34 -7.54 2.60
CA VAL A 188 11.08 -7.72 3.32
C VAL A 188 11.19 -7.08 4.69
N GLU A 189 10.27 -6.18 5.00
CA GLU A 189 10.20 -5.41 6.24
C GLU A 189 8.86 -5.68 6.93
N GLU A 190 8.81 -6.73 7.77
CA GLU A 190 7.58 -7.24 8.38
C GLU A 190 6.86 -6.20 9.26
N PHE A 191 7.62 -5.31 9.89
CA PHE A 191 7.09 -4.32 10.84
C PHE A 191 7.12 -2.88 10.32
N LEU A 192 7.23 -2.69 8.99
CA LEU A 192 7.43 -1.38 8.36
C LEU A 192 6.41 -0.34 8.83
N THR A 193 5.12 -0.72 8.89
CA THR A 193 4.05 0.19 9.35
C THR A 193 4.23 0.60 10.81
N LEU A 194 4.57 -0.34 11.69
CA LEU A 194 4.78 -0.05 13.11
C LEU A 194 6.01 0.83 13.34
N GLU A 195 7.09 0.58 12.59
CA GLU A 195 8.29 1.43 12.60
C GLU A 195 7.97 2.86 12.16
N GLY A 196 7.14 3.01 11.11
CA GLY A 196 6.68 4.31 10.64
C GLY A 196 5.89 5.07 11.69
N LEU A 197 4.93 4.41 12.35
CA LEU A 197 4.14 5.02 13.43
C LEU A 197 5.04 5.53 14.56
N LYS A 198 6.03 4.72 14.96
CA LYS A 198 7.01 5.11 15.99
C LYS A 198 7.81 6.35 15.57
N ILE A 199 8.35 6.38 14.35
CA ILE A 199 9.11 7.52 13.82
C ILE A 199 8.26 8.79 13.84
N ILE A 200 7.00 8.69 13.41
CA ILE A 200 6.12 9.85 13.34
C ILE A 200 5.77 10.33 14.75
N PHE A 201 5.50 9.43 15.68
CA PHE A 201 5.29 9.78 17.09
C PHE A 201 6.49 10.54 17.67
N GLU A 202 7.70 10.04 17.47
CA GLU A 202 8.94 10.67 17.97
C GLU A 202 9.17 12.08 17.40
N ARG A 203 8.78 12.33 16.14
CA ARG A 203 8.89 13.64 15.46
C ARG A 203 7.87 14.68 15.94
N ASN A 204 6.83 14.26 16.63
CA ASN A 204 5.74 15.12 17.08
C ASN A 204 5.74 15.39 18.59
N ARG A 205 6.79 14.97 19.28
CA ARG A 205 7.11 15.38 20.66
C ARG A 205 7.99 16.61 20.66
#